data_AF-A0A7X7CCF2-F1
#
_entry.id   AF-A0A7X7CCF2-F1
#
_cell.length_a   1.000
_cell.length_b   1.000
_cell.length_c   1.000
_cell.angle_alpha   90.00
_cell.angle_beta   90.00
_cell.angle_gamma   90.00
#
_symmetry.space_group_name_H-M   'P 1'
#
loop_
_entity.id
_entity.type
_entity.pdbx_description
1 polymer ?
#
loop_
_entity_poly.entity_id
_entity_poly.type
_entity_poly.pdbx_seq_one_letter_code
_entity_poly.pdbx_strand_id
1 'polypeptide(L)'
;MRLREHSGRASTFHYGTAEKILAHGEPTRGEISAEGSRRRLRALAVMGWTLGEISERSGLHRRTLSAVRSEEAEHVKAETARVIAALFEEIGMDFGGADVIAREARARGWIGPLGWDDVDDLEEMGEPVGSEEPDHIAVARVVEGGGAAQGAVPLLRASEQEAAITALAMRGHSNGEIARRLGVSTRTVLRHRHRLGFPARAA
;
A
#
# COMPACT_ATOMS: atom_id res chain seq x y z
N MET A 1 0.58 38.31 -33.79
CA MET A 1 0.62 36.95 -33.24
C MET A 1 -0.82 36.41 -33.21
N ARG A 2 -1.25 35.66 -34.24
CA ARG A 2 -2.63 35.15 -34.34
C ARG A 2 -2.67 33.75 -33.70
N LEU A 3 -3.51 33.59 -32.68
CA LEU A 3 -3.89 32.28 -32.15
C LEU A 3 -4.67 31.54 -33.24
N ARG A 4 -4.21 30.33 -33.59
CA ARG A 4 -4.98 29.41 -34.43
C ARG A 4 -6.03 28.76 -33.55
N GLU A 5 -7.24 29.29 -33.57
CA GLU A 5 -8.42 28.59 -33.04
C GLU A 5 -8.60 27.30 -33.85
N HIS A 6 -8.39 26.15 -33.20
CA HIS A 6 -8.83 24.87 -33.76
C HIS A 6 -10.34 24.77 -33.52
N SER A 7 -11.13 25.05 -34.55
CA SER A 7 -12.56 24.71 -34.56
C SER A 7 -12.69 23.18 -34.68
N GLY A 8 -12.61 22.47 -33.55
CA GLY A 8 -12.98 21.07 -33.49
C GLY A 8 -14.43 20.93 -33.96
N ARG A 9 -14.67 20.14 -35.00
CA ARG A 9 -16.02 19.80 -35.44
C ARG A 9 -16.63 18.94 -34.33
N ALA A 10 -17.53 19.51 -33.53
CA ALA A 10 -18.34 18.75 -32.60
C ALA A 10 -19.11 17.70 -33.40
N SER A 11 -18.64 16.46 -33.40
CA SER A 11 -19.37 15.36 -34.02
C SER A 11 -20.54 15.05 -33.11
N THR A 12 -21.75 15.35 -33.57
CA THR A 12 -22.98 14.96 -32.89
C THR A 12 -23.07 13.44 -32.94
N PHE A 13 -22.57 12.77 -31.91
CA PHE A 13 -22.70 11.34 -31.79
C PHE A 13 -24.16 10.99 -31.55
N HIS A 14 -24.65 9.93 -32.21
CA HIS A 14 -25.98 9.40 -31.96
C HIS A 14 -26.07 8.98 -30.49
N TYR A 15 -27.21 9.19 -29.84
CA TYR A 15 -27.40 8.85 -28.42
C TYR A 15 -26.99 7.39 -28.12
N GLY A 16 -27.30 6.44 -29.01
CA GLY A 16 -26.87 5.04 -28.87
C GLY A 16 -25.37 4.78 -29.08
N THR A 17 -24.61 5.71 -29.65
CA THR A 17 -23.13 5.68 -29.66
C THR A 17 -22.58 6.23 -28.35
N ALA A 18 -23.17 7.32 -27.82
CA ALA A 18 -22.82 7.84 -26.50
C ALA A 18 -23.13 6.82 -25.40
N GLU A 19 -24.25 6.10 -25.50
CA GLU A 19 -24.61 5.00 -24.61
C GLU A 19 -23.61 3.84 -24.68
N LYS A 20 -23.10 3.50 -25.87
CA LYS A 20 -22.04 2.49 -26.03
C LYS A 20 -20.67 2.94 -25.54
N ILE A 21 -20.39 4.25 -25.60
CA ILE A 21 -19.20 4.84 -25.00
C ILE A 21 -19.34 4.86 -23.48
N LEU A 22 -20.53 5.10 -22.93
CA LEU A 22 -20.76 5.07 -21.48
C LEU A 22 -20.85 3.63 -20.93
N ALA A 23 -21.34 2.68 -21.72
CA ALA A 23 -21.43 1.26 -21.39
C ALA A 23 -20.22 0.45 -21.91
N HIS A 24 -19.09 1.10 -22.15
CA HIS A 24 -17.90 0.40 -22.63
C HIS A 24 -17.39 -0.56 -21.54
N GLY A 25 -17.26 -1.84 -21.89
CA GLY A 25 -16.50 -2.78 -21.07
C GLY A 25 -15.02 -2.44 -21.11
N GLU A 26 -14.25 -3.03 -20.20
CA GLU A 26 -12.83 -2.74 -20.09
C GLU A 26 -12.08 -3.07 -21.41
N PRO A 27 -11.29 -2.13 -21.97
CA PRO A 27 -10.61 -2.35 -23.24
C PRO A 27 -9.75 -3.62 -23.20
N THR A 28 -9.88 -4.49 -24.19
CA THR A 28 -9.08 -5.73 -24.25
C THR A 28 -7.86 -5.64 -25.16
N ARG A 29 -7.75 -4.59 -26.00
CA ARG A 29 -6.65 -4.38 -26.95
C ARG A 29 -6.29 -2.90 -27.05
N GLY A 30 -5.09 -2.62 -27.57
CA GLY A 30 -4.55 -1.26 -27.69
C GLY A 30 -3.82 -0.80 -26.43
N GLU A 31 -3.59 0.50 -26.35
CA GLU A 31 -2.97 1.17 -25.21
C GLU A 31 -4.03 1.98 -24.46
N ILE A 32 -3.97 1.93 -23.13
CA ILE A 32 -4.84 2.67 -22.22
C ILE A 32 -3.99 3.46 -21.22
N SER A 33 -4.61 4.39 -20.50
CA SER A 33 -3.93 5.15 -19.45
C SER A 33 -3.26 4.22 -18.44
N ALA A 34 -2.02 4.54 -18.07
CA ALA A 34 -1.29 3.81 -17.04
C ALA A 34 -1.81 4.10 -15.61
N GLU A 35 -2.66 5.12 -15.43
CA GLU A 35 -3.01 5.65 -14.10
C GLU A 35 -3.67 4.61 -13.18
N GLY A 36 -4.70 3.89 -13.65
CA GLY A 36 -5.34 2.83 -12.85
C GLY A 36 -4.34 1.74 -12.43
N SER A 37 -3.50 1.30 -13.38
CA SER A 37 -2.42 0.34 -13.09
C SER A 37 -1.39 0.88 -12.10
N ARG A 38 -1.05 2.17 -12.21
CA ARG A 38 -0.11 2.86 -11.31
C ARG A 38 -0.66 2.92 -9.89
N ARG A 39 -1.92 3.32 -9.73
CA ARG A 39 -2.62 3.39 -8.43
C ARG A 39 -2.61 2.02 -7.75
N ARG A 40 -2.99 0.95 -8.45
CA ARG A 40 -2.93 -0.42 -7.94
C ARG A 40 -1.53 -0.86 -7.53
N LEU A 41 -0.52 -0.65 -8.39
CA LEU A 41 0.87 -1.01 -8.05
C LEU A 41 1.44 -0.21 -6.87
N ARG A 42 1.01 1.04 -6.70
CA ARG A 42 1.36 1.88 -5.54
C ARG A 42 0.65 1.41 -4.27
N ALA A 43 -0.63 1.05 -4.37
CA ALA A 43 -1.42 0.47 -3.28
C ALA A 43 -0.85 -0.87 -2.81
N LEU A 44 -0.47 -1.76 -3.73
CA LEU A 44 0.26 -3.01 -3.40
C LEU A 44 1.58 -2.72 -2.67
N ALA A 45 2.31 -1.68 -3.08
CA ALA A 45 3.52 -1.27 -2.38
C ALA A 45 3.22 -0.76 -0.95
N VAL A 46 2.14 0.01 -0.74
CA VAL A 46 1.66 0.40 0.60
C VAL A 46 1.33 -0.81 1.46
N MET A 47 0.80 -1.87 0.85
CA MET A 47 0.55 -3.17 1.49
C MET A 47 1.79 -4.05 1.64
N GLY A 48 2.98 -3.59 1.22
CA GLY A 48 4.24 -4.30 1.43
C GLY A 48 4.60 -5.33 0.36
N TRP A 49 3.93 -5.32 -0.79
CA TRP A 49 4.30 -6.19 -1.92
C TRP A 49 5.45 -5.60 -2.72
N THR A 50 6.50 -6.39 -2.94
CA THR A 50 7.64 -6.01 -3.77
C THR A 50 7.32 -6.16 -5.26
N LEU A 51 8.01 -5.42 -6.14
CA LEU A 51 7.93 -5.69 -7.58
C LEU A 51 8.40 -7.11 -7.95
N GLY A 52 9.16 -7.75 -7.07
CA GLY A 52 9.60 -9.12 -7.26
C GLY A 52 8.48 -10.11 -7.16
N GLU A 53 7.79 -10.09 -6.03
CA GLU A 53 6.63 -10.95 -5.78
C GLU A 53 5.53 -10.69 -6.82
N ILE A 54 5.29 -9.41 -7.16
CA ILE A 54 4.34 -9.02 -8.21
C ILE A 54 4.76 -9.61 -9.55
N SER A 55 6.05 -9.53 -9.91
CA SER A 55 6.58 -10.08 -11.17
C SER A 55 6.46 -11.60 -11.23
N GLU A 56 6.76 -12.30 -10.13
CA GLU A 56 6.67 -13.76 -10.03
C GLU A 56 5.23 -14.25 -10.14
N ARG A 57 4.26 -13.55 -9.55
CA ARG A 57 2.83 -13.90 -9.61
C ARG A 57 2.18 -13.55 -10.94
N SER A 58 2.45 -12.36 -11.47
CA SER A 58 1.82 -11.88 -12.72
C SER A 58 2.48 -12.39 -14.00
N GLY A 59 3.74 -12.85 -13.93
CA GLY A 59 4.57 -13.12 -15.11
C GLY A 59 5.05 -11.86 -15.84
N LEU A 60 4.68 -10.66 -15.39
CA LEU A 60 5.14 -9.40 -15.98
C LEU A 60 6.58 -9.10 -15.57
N HIS A 61 7.37 -8.55 -16.49
CA HIS A 61 8.76 -8.25 -16.22
C HIS A 61 8.90 -7.07 -15.23
N ARG A 62 9.83 -7.17 -14.26
CA ARG A 62 10.07 -6.13 -13.24
C ARG A 62 10.28 -4.72 -13.81
N ARG A 63 10.99 -4.58 -14.95
CA ARG A 63 11.16 -3.27 -15.61
C ARG A 63 9.83 -2.65 -16.03
N THR A 64 8.94 -3.45 -16.60
CA THR A 64 7.61 -3.00 -17.01
C THR A 64 6.83 -2.50 -15.80
N LEU A 65 6.78 -3.31 -14.73
CA LEU A 65 6.09 -2.93 -13.50
C LEU A 65 6.70 -1.66 -12.86
N SER A 66 8.03 -1.50 -12.92
CA SER A 66 8.70 -0.30 -12.40
C SER A 66 8.33 0.96 -13.19
N ALA A 67 8.30 0.90 -14.52
CA ALA A 67 7.95 2.03 -15.38
C ALA A 67 6.47 2.43 -15.25
N VAL A 68 5.58 1.46 -15.03
CA VAL A 68 4.15 1.71 -14.79
C VAL A 68 3.90 2.32 -13.41
N ARG A 69 4.60 1.84 -12.38
CA ARG A 69 4.45 2.35 -11.01
C ARG A 69 5.04 3.75 -10.83
N SER A 70 6.06 4.08 -11.62
CA SER A 70 6.56 5.46 -11.75
C SER A 70 5.67 6.26 -12.69
N GLU A 71 6.03 7.52 -12.93
CA GLU A 71 5.35 8.40 -13.89
C GLU A 71 5.99 8.32 -15.29
N GLU A 72 6.86 7.34 -15.53
CA GLU A 72 7.56 7.18 -16.80
C GLU A 72 6.64 6.69 -17.93
N ALA A 73 5.75 5.74 -17.63
CA ALA A 73 4.78 5.24 -18.60
C ALA A 73 3.47 6.04 -18.51
N GLU A 74 3.15 6.82 -19.54
CA GLU A 74 1.85 7.49 -19.65
C GLU A 74 0.74 6.50 -20.04
N HIS A 75 1.08 5.51 -20.87
CA HIS A 75 0.17 4.50 -21.38
C HIS A 75 0.72 3.09 -21.18
N VAL A 76 -0.17 2.10 -21.08
CA VAL A 76 0.15 0.67 -21.01
C VAL A 76 -0.71 -0.12 -21.97
N LYS A 77 -0.21 -1.29 -22.40
CA LYS A 77 -1.05 -2.23 -23.13
C LYS A 77 -2.24 -2.64 -22.26
N ALA A 78 -3.42 -2.69 -22.87
CA ALA A 78 -4.65 -3.10 -22.21
C ALA A 78 -4.54 -4.50 -21.56
N GLU A 79 -3.74 -5.40 -22.15
CA GLU A 79 -3.42 -6.69 -21.57
C GLU A 79 -2.62 -6.59 -20.27
N THR A 80 -1.60 -5.73 -20.22
CA THR A 80 -0.81 -5.48 -19.01
C THR A 80 -1.68 -4.92 -17.90
N ALA A 81 -2.55 -3.97 -18.21
CA ALA A 81 -3.47 -3.38 -17.24
C ALA A 81 -4.41 -4.43 -16.65
N ARG A 82 -5.00 -5.29 -17.50
CA ARG A 82 -5.86 -6.40 -17.04
C ARG A 82 -5.13 -7.38 -16.13
N VAL A 83 -3.87 -7.71 -16.43
CA VAL A 83 -3.07 -8.59 -15.57
C VAL A 83 -2.80 -7.94 -14.21
N ILE A 84 -2.49 -6.64 -14.17
CA ILE A 84 -2.28 -5.89 -12.92
C ILE A 84 -3.58 -5.81 -12.11
N ALA A 85 -4.71 -5.50 -12.77
CA ALA A 85 -6.02 -5.44 -12.14
C ALA A 85 -6.40 -6.79 -11.54
N ALA A 86 -6.30 -7.88 -12.31
CA ALA A 86 -6.58 -9.22 -11.83
C ALA A 86 -5.72 -9.61 -10.63
N LEU A 87 -4.42 -9.30 -10.65
CA LEU A 87 -3.53 -9.59 -9.52
C LEU A 87 -3.90 -8.74 -8.28
N PHE A 88 -4.27 -7.48 -8.47
CA PHE A 88 -4.71 -6.61 -7.37
C PHE A 88 -5.96 -7.16 -6.69
N GLU A 89 -6.96 -7.57 -7.47
CA GLU A 89 -8.18 -8.22 -6.96
C GLU A 89 -7.89 -9.57 -6.29
N GLU A 90 -7.01 -10.39 -6.89
CA GLU A 90 -6.59 -11.68 -6.31
C GLU A 90 -5.93 -11.51 -4.94
N ILE A 91 -5.05 -10.51 -4.80
CA ILE A 91 -4.39 -10.19 -3.53
C ILE A 91 -5.40 -9.63 -2.52
N GLY A 92 -6.33 -8.79 -2.96
CA GLY A 92 -7.32 -8.13 -2.11
C GLY A 92 -6.65 -7.38 -0.95
N MET A 93 -6.98 -7.77 0.28
CA MET A 93 -6.45 -7.16 1.52
C MET A 93 -5.32 -7.98 2.18
N ASP A 94 -4.68 -8.89 1.43
CA ASP A 94 -3.47 -9.58 1.91
C ASP A 94 -2.24 -8.67 1.85
N PHE A 95 -1.39 -8.79 2.87
CA PHE A 95 -0.21 -7.92 3.03
C PHE A 95 1.07 -8.67 2.66
N GLY A 96 1.89 -8.03 1.84
CA GLY A 96 3.23 -8.51 1.54
C GLY A 96 4.16 -8.38 2.75
N GLY A 97 5.21 -9.20 2.79
CA GLY A 97 6.14 -9.26 3.94
C GLY A 97 7.19 -8.15 3.97
N ALA A 98 7.22 -7.23 3.00
CA ALA A 98 8.29 -6.25 2.86
C ALA A 98 7.94 -4.88 3.49
N ASP A 99 8.08 -4.78 4.81
CA ASP A 99 7.81 -3.56 5.59
C ASP A 99 8.58 -2.32 5.10
N VAL A 100 9.81 -2.52 4.60
CA VAL A 100 10.62 -1.41 4.06
C VAL A 100 9.93 -0.77 2.86
N ILE A 101 9.36 -1.59 1.96
CA ILE A 101 8.59 -1.11 0.81
C ILE A 101 7.31 -0.41 1.26
N ALA A 102 6.61 -1.01 2.22
CA ALA A 102 5.39 -0.46 2.79
C ALA A 102 5.62 0.95 3.39
N ARG A 103 6.72 1.12 4.13
CA ARG A 103 7.11 2.39 4.73
C ARG A 103 7.54 3.41 3.69
N GLU A 104 8.36 3.01 2.71
CA GLU A 104 8.78 3.91 1.63
C GLU A 104 7.59 4.39 0.78
N ALA A 105 6.63 3.51 0.48
CA ALA A 105 5.43 3.84 -0.26
C ALA A 105 4.60 4.91 0.48
N ARG A 106 4.36 4.72 1.78
CA ARG A 106 3.66 5.71 2.62
C ARG A 106 4.42 7.03 2.70
N ALA A 107 5.75 6.98 2.88
CA ALA A 107 6.58 8.19 2.92
C ALA A 107 6.56 8.98 1.60
N ARG A 108 6.28 8.32 0.47
CA ARG A 108 6.04 8.95 -0.84
C ARG A 108 4.60 9.46 -1.02
N GLY A 109 3.77 9.37 0.02
CA GLY A 109 2.36 9.76 -0.04
C GLY A 109 1.49 8.83 -0.88
N TRP A 110 1.92 7.59 -1.13
CA TRP A 110 1.11 6.64 -1.89
C TRP A 110 -0.07 6.15 -1.08
N ILE A 111 -1.20 6.02 -1.76
CA ILE A 111 -2.50 5.70 -1.16
C ILE A 111 -2.74 4.19 -1.26
N GLY A 112 -3.18 3.59 -0.15
CA GLY A 112 -3.53 2.17 -0.08
C GLY A 112 -4.91 1.87 -0.66
N PRO A 113 -5.32 0.58 -0.78
CA PRO A 113 -6.58 0.20 -1.42
C PRO A 113 -7.82 0.85 -0.81
N LEU A 114 -7.87 0.97 0.52
CA LEU A 114 -9.02 1.55 1.22
C LEU A 114 -9.15 3.07 1.06
N GLY A 115 -8.13 3.73 0.50
CA GLY A 115 -8.16 5.15 0.23
C GLY A 115 -8.77 5.55 -1.11
N TRP A 116 -9.34 4.58 -1.82
CA TRP A 116 -10.04 4.79 -3.08
C TRP A 116 -11.46 4.23 -2.93
N ASP A 117 -12.46 5.01 -3.33
CA ASP A 117 -13.82 4.52 -3.50
C ASP A 117 -13.93 3.72 -4.81
N ASP A 118 -13.31 4.20 -5.90
CA ASP A 118 -13.06 3.49 -7.14
C ASP A 118 -11.63 3.79 -7.69
N VAL A 119 -10.75 2.79 -7.62
CA VAL A 119 -9.35 2.92 -8.06
C VAL A 119 -9.21 3.22 -9.57
N ASP A 120 -10.24 2.94 -10.38
CA ASP A 120 -10.26 3.18 -11.82
C ASP A 120 -10.86 4.52 -12.23
N ASP A 121 -11.54 5.22 -11.33
CA ASP A 121 -12.07 6.54 -11.63
C ASP A 121 -10.90 7.55 -11.72
N LEU A 122 -10.56 7.94 -12.95
CA LEU A 122 -9.46 8.86 -13.23
C LEU A 122 -9.71 10.28 -12.69
N GLU A 123 -10.97 10.65 -12.40
CA GLU A 123 -11.34 11.93 -11.80
C GLU A 123 -11.27 11.90 -10.27
N GLU A 124 -11.29 10.70 -9.66
CA GLU A 124 -11.16 10.52 -8.22
C GLU A 124 -9.74 10.90 -7.74
N MET A 125 -9.70 11.65 -6.65
CA MET A 125 -8.50 11.95 -5.89
C MET A 125 -8.57 11.17 -4.58
N GLY A 126 -7.95 9.99 -4.57
CA GLY A 126 -7.96 9.13 -3.38
C GLY A 126 -7.51 9.85 -2.12
N GLU A 127 -7.98 9.36 -0.99
CA GLU A 127 -7.67 9.91 0.33
C GLU A 127 -6.76 8.95 1.11
N PRO A 128 -5.71 9.45 1.78
CA PRO A 128 -4.89 8.61 2.64
C PRO A 128 -5.71 8.15 3.86
N VAL A 129 -6.24 6.92 3.82
CA VAL A 129 -6.89 6.30 4.98
C VAL A 129 -5.82 5.89 6.00
N GLY A 130 -5.89 6.48 7.19
CA GLY A 130 -5.02 6.14 8.32
C GLY A 130 -3.59 6.67 8.18
N SER A 131 -3.43 7.99 8.05
CA SER A 131 -2.14 8.67 8.13
C SER A 131 -1.41 8.32 9.43
N GLU A 132 -0.21 7.74 9.30
CA GLU A 132 0.91 7.65 10.27
C GLU A 132 0.68 7.05 11.66
N GLU A 133 -0.54 6.85 12.12
CA GLU A 133 -0.75 6.39 13.49
C GLU A 133 -0.82 4.86 13.56
N PRO A 134 0.03 4.22 14.39
CA PRO A 134 -0.13 2.81 14.75
C PRO A 134 -1.57 2.55 15.22
N ASP A 135 -2.13 1.37 14.93
CA ASP A 135 -3.41 0.98 15.52
C ASP A 135 -3.27 0.96 17.06
N HIS A 136 -3.75 2.03 17.68
CA HIS A 136 -3.61 2.24 19.12
C HIS A 136 -4.37 1.18 19.92
N ILE A 137 -5.40 0.53 19.35
CA ILE A 137 -6.14 -0.55 19.99
C ILE A 137 -5.32 -1.84 20.01
N ALA A 138 -4.68 -2.18 18.89
CA ALA A 138 -3.76 -3.32 18.81
C ALA A 138 -2.55 -3.14 19.74
N VAL A 139 -1.98 -1.92 19.77
CA VAL A 139 -0.86 -1.56 20.66
C VAL A 139 -1.29 -1.56 22.13
N ALA A 140 -2.43 -0.96 22.49
CA ALA A 140 -2.92 -0.88 23.87
C ALA A 140 -3.17 -2.27 24.46
N ARG A 141 -3.80 -3.19 23.70
CA ARG A 141 -4.06 -4.57 24.14
C ARG A 141 -2.79 -5.30 24.56
N VAL A 142 -1.70 -5.06 23.85
CA VAL A 142 -0.39 -5.68 24.11
C VAL A 142 0.33 -5.01 25.29
N VAL A 143 0.26 -3.68 25.37
CA VAL A 143 0.86 -2.90 26.45
C VAL A 143 0.22 -3.20 27.80
N GLU A 144 -1.12 -3.29 27.84
CA GLU A 144 -1.92 -3.55 29.04
C GLU A 144 -1.91 -5.03 29.46
N GLY A 145 -1.42 -5.93 28.60
CA GLY A 145 -1.31 -7.36 28.88
C GLY A 145 -2.60 -8.16 28.65
N GLY A 146 -3.64 -7.55 28.07
CA GLY A 146 -4.93 -8.19 27.82
C GLY A 146 -4.91 -9.35 26.81
N GLY A 147 -3.88 -9.44 25.96
CA GLY A 147 -3.72 -10.56 25.01
C GLY A 147 -3.21 -11.87 25.63
N ALA A 148 -2.56 -11.83 26.80
CA ALA A 148 -2.01 -13.02 27.44
C ALA A 148 -3.11 -13.93 28.05
N ALA A 149 -4.29 -13.39 28.36
CA ALA A 149 -5.41 -14.15 28.91
C ALA A 149 -6.02 -15.15 27.91
N GLN A 150 -5.71 -15.03 26.61
CA GLN A 150 -6.23 -15.91 25.54
C GLN A 150 -5.14 -16.63 24.75
N GLY A 151 -3.87 -16.56 25.17
CA GLY A 151 -2.78 -17.34 24.57
C GLY A 151 -2.38 -16.94 23.14
N ALA A 152 -3.01 -15.92 22.55
CA ALA A 152 -2.67 -15.42 21.23
C ALA A 152 -1.99 -14.05 21.36
N VAL A 153 -0.68 -14.00 21.13
CA VAL A 153 0.02 -12.72 20.93
C VAL A 153 -0.45 -12.18 19.57
N PRO A 154 -1.03 -10.96 19.49
CA PRO A 154 -1.43 -10.40 18.20
C PRO A 154 -0.22 -10.33 17.25
N LEU A 155 -0.41 -10.70 15.99
CA LEU A 155 0.56 -10.44 14.94
C LEU A 155 0.59 -8.93 14.70
N LEU A 156 1.48 -8.23 15.40
CA LEU A 156 1.69 -6.80 15.24
C LEU A 156 2.50 -6.53 13.96
N ARG A 157 2.11 -5.49 13.22
CA ARG A 157 2.92 -4.90 12.15
C ARG A 157 4.20 -4.30 12.74
N ALA A 158 5.24 -4.07 11.93
CA ALA A 158 6.49 -3.49 12.42
C ALA A 158 6.32 -2.10 13.06
N SER A 159 5.40 -1.27 12.55
CA SER A 159 5.06 0.04 13.14
C SER A 159 4.37 -0.09 14.50
N GLU A 160 3.42 -1.02 14.62
CA GLU A 160 2.73 -1.34 15.87
C GLU A 160 3.68 -1.97 16.89
N GLN A 161 4.60 -2.82 16.42
CA GLN A 161 5.66 -3.41 17.24
C GLN A 161 6.62 -2.33 17.76
N GLU A 162 7.01 -1.36 16.93
CA GLU A 162 7.85 -0.23 17.34
C GLU A 162 7.14 0.69 18.35
N ALA A 163 5.86 0.97 18.13
CA ALA A 163 5.01 1.72 19.06
C ALA A 163 4.84 0.99 20.39
N ALA A 164 4.60 -0.33 20.36
CA ALA A 164 4.48 -1.16 21.56
C ALA A 164 5.80 -1.26 22.34
N ILE A 165 6.94 -1.44 21.65
CA ILE A 165 8.28 -1.41 22.28
C ILE A 165 8.52 -0.07 22.97
N THR A 166 8.20 1.04 22.30
CA THR A 166 8.36 2.40 22.84
C THR A 166 7.49 2.61 24.07
N ALA A 167 6.20 2.25 23.98
CA ALA A 167 5.23 2.41 25.04
C ALA A 167 5.57 1.57 26.29
N LEU A 168 6.13 0.37 26.12
CA LEU A 168 6.59 -0.46 27.24
C LEU A 168 7.94 0.02 27.80
N ALA A 169 8.87 0.48 26.94
CA ALA A 169 10.14 1.04 27.38
C ALA A 169 9.95 2.32 28.22
N MET A 170 9.02 3.20 27.84
CA MET A 170 8.64 4.39 28.60
C MET A 170 7.99 4.05 29.95
N ARG A 171 7.27 2.93 30.04
CA ARG A 171 6.71 2.40 31.30
C ARG A 171 7.75 1.69 32.18
N GLY A 172 9.02 1.66 31.76
CA GLY A 172 10.14 1.15 32.55
C GLY A 172 10.41 -0.34 32.43
N HIS A 173 9.70 -1.06 31.55
CA HIS A 173 9.90 -2.50 31.37
C HIS A 173 11.30 -2.84 30.84
N SER A 174 11.85 -3.95 31.34
CA SER A 174 13.15 -4.48 30.90
C SER A 174 13.06 -5.07 29.48
N ASN A 175 14.20 -5.19 28.80
CA ASN A 175 14.23 -5.74 27.45
C ASN A 175 13.65 -7.17 27.36
N GLY A 176 13.88 -7.99 28.40
CA GLY A 176 13.37 -9.35 28.48
C GLY A 176 11.86 -9.42 28.71
N GLU A 177 11.30 -8.47 29.47
CA GLU A 177 9.84 -8.38 29.67
C GLU A 177 9.12 -7.88 28.42
N ILE A 178 9.70 -6.90 27.73
CA ILE A 178 9.18 -6.40 26.45
C ILE A 178 9.19 -7.55 25.42
N ALA A 179 10.31 -8.26 25.28
CA ALA A 179 10.44 -9.40 24.38
C ALA A 179 9.38 -10.49 24.64
N ARG A 180 9.18 -10.84 25.92
CA ARG A 180 8.19 -11.83 26.34
C ARG A 180 6.75 -11.40 26.06
N ARG A 181 6.41 -10.12 26.31
CA ARG A 181 5.06 -9.57 26.08
C ARG A 181 4.71 -9.47 24.59
N LEU A 182 5.73 -9.24 23.75
CA LEU A 182 5.56 -9.07 22.30
C LEU A 182 5.77 -10.37 21.50
N GLY A 183 6.21 -11.46 22.12
CA GLY A 183 6.56 -12.70 21.42
C GLY A 183 7.75 -12.56 20.47
N VAL A 184 8.65 -11.60 20.72
CA VAL A 184 9.79 -11.26 19.84
C VAL A 184 11.11 -11.47 20.57
N SER A 185 12.21 -11.53 19.82
CA SER A 185 13.53 -11.69 20.43
C SER A 185 13.99 -10.44 21.19
N THR A 186 14.75 -10.62 22.27
CA THR A 186 15.42 -9.54 23.01
C THR A 186 16.34 -8.71 22.08
N ARG A 187 16.92 -9.32 21.05
CA ARG A 187 17.73 -8.65 20.01
C ARG A 187 16.90 -7.66 19.19
N THR A 188 15.65 -8.00 18.87
CA THR A 188 14.72 -7.10 18.16
C THR A 188 14.42 -5.86 19.00
N VAL A 189 14.15 -6.04 20.31
CA VAL A 189 13.92 -4.94 21.25
C VAL A 189 15.15 -4.03 21.37
N LEU A 190 16.34 -4.60 21.51
CA LEU A 190 17.61 -3.86 21.57
C LEU A 190 17.85 -3.02 20.30
N ARG A 191 17.61 -3.60 19.12
CA ARG A 191 17.75 -2.89 17.84
C ARG A 191 16.83 -1.67 17.75
N HIS A 192 15.60 -1.77 18.26
CA HIS A 192 14.64 -0.65 18.29
C HIS A 192 15.01 0.42 19.33
N ARG A 193 15.37 0.03 20.56
CA ARG A 193 15.80 0.99 21.59
C ARG A 193 17.02 1.79 21.17
N HIS A 194 18.00 1.14 20.54
CA HIS A 194 19.20 1.81 20.01
C HIS A 194 18.86 2.82 18.91
N ARG A 195 17.94 2.47 17.99
CA ARG A 195 17.50 3.36 16.91
C ARG A 195 16.76 4.60 17.42
N LEU A 196 16.00 4.44 18.51
CA LEU A 196 15.15 5.47 19.12
C LEU A 196 15.83 6.22 20.27
N GLY A 197 17.10 5.95 20.57
CA GLY A 197 17.86 6.63 21.61
C GLY A 197 17.47 6.26 23.06
N PHE A 198 16.72 5.19 23.29
CA PHE A 198 16.39 4.72 24.63
C PHE A 198 17.54 3.90 25.23
N PRO A 199 17.97 4.16 26.48
CA PRO A 199 19.01 3.36 27.11
C PRO A 199 18.55 1.90 27.24
N ALA A 200 19.48 0.98 26.94
CA ALA A 200 19.25 -0.45 27.13
C ALA A 200 19.17 -0.76 28.62
N ARG A 201 18.13 -1.49 29.04
CA ARG A 201 17.99 -1.95 30.42
C ARG A 201 17.99 -3.48 30.44
N ALA A 202 19.10 -4.04 30.90
CA ALA A 202 19.16 -5.45 31.29
C ALA A 202 18.29 -5.65 32.54
N ALA A 203 17.86 -6.90 32.76
CA ALA A 203 17.00 -7.31 33.87
C ALA A 203 17.43 -6.71 35.21
#